data_AF-A0A336JYA2-F1
#
_entry.id   AF-A0A336JYA2-F1
#
_cell.length_a   1.000
_cell.length_b   1.000
_cell.length_c   1.000
_cell.angle_alpha   90.00
_cell.angle_beta   90.00
_cell.angle_gamma   90.00
#
_symmetry.space_group_name_H-M   'P 1'
#
loop_
_entity.id
_entity.type
_entity.pdbx_description
1 polymer ?
#
loop_
_entity_poly.entity_id
_entity_poly.type
_entity_poly.pdbx_seq_one_letter_code
_entity_poly.pdbx_strand_id
1 'polypeptide(L)'
;GNAARARHVHRYTRPYRPQTNGKIERFWRTLDDDVIDGATFDNLDHFANELFEYMVYYNNFRPHQALGGKTPKDFAADKKTDQRISELAQLRADGEAIQKLHTRSLD
;
A
#
# COMPACT_ATOMS: atom_id res chain seq x y z
N GLY A 1 -7.49 24.57 -15.74
CA GLY A 1 -7.06 23.17 -15.94
C GLY A 1 -7.45 22.37 -14.73
N ASN A 2 -8.40 21.44 -14.88
CA ASN A 2 -8.96 20.67 -13.77
C ASN A 2 -8.04 19.49 -13.44
N ALA A 3 -7.13 19.68 -12.49
CA ALA A 3 -6.56 18.56 -11.76
C ALA A 3 -7.72 17.90 -10.98
N ALA A 4 -8.19 16.74 -11.44
CA ALA A 4 -9.22 15.97 -10.77
C ALA A 4 -8.73 15.63 -9.35
N ARG A 5 -9.25 16.34 -8.34
CA ARG A 5 -9.04 15.96 -6.94
C ARG A 5 -9.63 14.56 -6.74
N ALA A 6 -8.79 13.59 -6.43
CA ALA A 6 -9.24 12.25 -6.10
C ALA A 6 -10.23 12.32 -4.93
N ARG A 7 -11.50 11.96 -5.18
CA ARG A 7 -12.49 11.83 -4.11
C ARG A 7 -12.12 10.60 -3.27
N HIS A 8 -11.71 10.84 -2.03
CA HIS A 8 -11.52 9.78 -1.05
C HIS A 8 -12.89 9.31 -0.58
N VAL A 9 -13.29 8.10 -0.98
CA VAL A 9 -14.55 7.50 -0.52
C VAL A 9 -14.30 6.93 0.87
N HIS A 10 -14.93 7.49 1.89
CA HIS A 10 -14.91 6.92 3.24
C HIS A 10 -15.67 5.59 3.25
N ARG A 11 -15.03 4.53 3.72
CA ARG A 11 -15.64 3.19 3.82
C ARG A 11 -15.61 2.75 5.29
N TYR A 12 -16.79 2.58 5.88
CA TYR A 12 -16.93 2.02 7.22
C TYR A 12 -16.85 0.50 7.17
N THR A 13 -16.18 -0.09 8.16
CA THR A 13 -16.28 -1.52 8.46
C THR A 13 -17.67 -1.83 9.01
N ARG A 14 -18.31 -2.90 8.55
CA ARG A 14 -19.59 -3.33 9.09
C ARG A 14 -19.41 -3.82 10.54
N PRO A 15 -20.33 -3.51 11.47
CA PRO A 15 -20.31 -4.08 12.81
C PRO A 15 -20.18 -5.61 12.80
N TYR A 16 -19.48 -6.16 13.80
CA TYR A 16 -19.28 -7.61 13.98
C TYR A 16 -18.52 -8.32 12.85
N ARG A 17 -17.68 -7.60 12.08
CA ARG A 17 -16.79 -8.20 11.05
C ARG A 17 -15.29 -7.88 11.28
N PRO A 18 -14.69 -8.38 12.37
CA PRO A 18 -13.30 -8.09 12.74
C PRO A 18 -12.29 -8.51 11.67
N GLN A 19 -12.65 -9.47 10.81
CA GLN A 19 -11.82 -9.97 9.71
C GLN A 19 -11.31 -8.86 8.76
N THR A 20 -12.06 -7.75 8.64
CA THR A 20 -11.67 -6.63 7.78
C THR A 20 -10.59 -5.73 8.38
N ASN A 21 -10.38 -5.80 9.69
CA ASN A 21 -9.45 -4.96 10.44
C ASN A 21 -8.16 -5.70 10.84
N GLY A 22 -8.06 -7.00 10.52
CA GLY A 22 -6.95 -7.85 10.97
C GLY A 22 -5.55 -7.38 10.56
N LYS A 23 -5.42 -6.59 9.49
CA LYS A 23 -4.12 -6.02 9.09
C LYS A 23 -3.63 -4.96 10.08
N ILE A 24 -4.49 -4.01 10.44
CA ILE A 24 -4.11 -2.95 11.37
C ILE A 24 -4.00 -3.50 12.80
N GLU A 25 -4.86 -4.47 13.16
CA GLU A 25 -4.76 -5.16 14.46
C GLU A 25 -3.45 -5.95 14.60
N ARG A 26 -3.00 -6.64 13.54
CA ARG A 26 -1.69 -7.31 13.54
C ARG A 26 -0.55 -6.30 13.66
N PHE A 27 -0.64 -5.17 12.98
CA PHE A 27 0.34 -4.10 13.10
C PHE A 27 0.42 -3.58 14.55
N TRP A 28 -0.71 -3.22 15.16
CA TRP A 28 -0.74 -2.72 16.54
C TRP A 28 -0.15 -3.71 17.53
N ARG A 29 -0.47 -4.99 17.40
CA ARG A 29 0.12 -6.04 18.24
C ARG A 29 1.63 -6.15 18.09
N THR A 30 2.12 -6.11 16.85
CA THR A 30 3.57 -6.20 16.59
C THR A 30 4.29 -4.96 17.15
N LEU A 31 3.67 -3.79 17.05
CA LEU A 31 4.20 -2.55 17.61
C LEU A 31 4.24 -2.61 19.14
N ASP A 32 3.17 -3.11 19.75
CA ASP A 32 3.08 -3.29 21.19
C ASP A 32 4.20 -4.23 21.67
N ASP A 33 4.33 -5.41 21.06
CA ASP A 33 5.36 -6.41 21.35
C ASP A 33 6.80 -5.87 21.14
N ASP A 34 7.03 -5.09 20.08
CA ASP A 34 8.38 -4.64 19.69
C ASP A 34 8.83 -3.35 20.40
N VAL A 35 7.92 -2.47 20.84
CA VAL A 35 8.24 -1.10 21.28
C VAL A 35 7.67 -0.77 22.66
N ILE A 36 6.46 -1.23 22.98
CA ILE A 36 5.73 -0.77 24.16
C ILE A 36 5.90 -1.74 25.32
N ASP A 37 5.77 -3.05 25.06
CA ASP A 37 5.80 -4.06 26.11
C ASP A 37 7.17 -4.09 26.81
N GLY A 38 7.15 -3.95 28.13
CA GLY A 38 8.36 -3.87 28.95
C GLY A 38 9.18 -2.57 28.82
N ALA A 39 8.77 -1.61 27.99
CA ALA A 39 9.46 -0.33 27.85
C ALA A 39 9.01 0.70 28.90
N THR A 40 9.91 1.63 29.21
CA THR A 40 9.61 2.82 30.02
C THR A 40 10.02 4.06 29.26
N PHE A 41 9.12 5.03 29.17
CA PHE A 41 9.35 6.30 28.48
C PHE A 41 9.39 7.43 29.50
N ASP A 42 10.38 8.30 29.38
CA ASP A 42 10.56 9.42 30.32
C ASP A 42 9.47 10.49 30.17
N ASN A 43 8.95 10.65 28.95
CA ASN A 43 7.88 11.58 28.61
C ASN A 43 7.27 11.21 27.24
N LEU A 44 6.25 11.96 26.84
CA LEU A 44 5.54 11.74 25.58
C LEU A 44 6.43 11.98 24.34
N ASP A 45 7.39 12.90 24.41
CA ASP A 45 8.28 13.18 23.27
C ASP A 45 9.26 12.02 23.05
N HIS A 46 9.76 11.41 24.13
CA HIS A 46 10.56 10.19 24.05
C HIS A 46 9.75 9.07 23.39
N PHE A 47 8.52 8.81 23.85
CA PHE A 47 7.63 7.82 23.20
C PHE A 47 7.38 8.12 21.72
N ALA A 48 7.12 9.39 21.37
CA ALA A 48 6.87 9.79 19.99
C ALA A 48 8.09 9.56 19.07
N ASN A 49 9.30 9.80 19.59
CA ASN A 49 10.54 9.54 18.86
C ASN A 49 10.75 8.03 18.63
N GLU A 50 10.63 7.21 19.68
CA GLU A 50 10.72 5.74 19.57
C GLU A 50 9.69 5.19 18.57
N LEU A 51 8.45 5.69 18.65
CA LEU A 51 7.39 5.32 17.71
C LEU A 51 7.76 5.70 16.26
N PHE A 52 8.30 6.91 16.05
CA PHE A 52 8.69 7.38 14.72
C PHE A 52 9.84 6.55 14.15
N GLU A 53 10.87 6.28 14.94
CA GLU A 53 12.00 5.43 14.54
C GLU A 53 11.52 4.01 14.18
N TYR A 54 10.62 3.45 15.00
CA TYR A 54 10.00 2.17 14.69
C TYR A 54 9.18 2.21 13.40
N MET A 55 8.44 3.29 13.11
CA MET A 55 7.73 3.42 11.82
C MET A 55 8.69 3.41 10.63
N VAL A 56 9.83 4.08 10.75
CA VAL A 56 10.86 4.08 9.71
C VAL A 56 11.40 2.66 9.53
N TYR A 57 11.73 1.98 10.63
CA TYR A 57 12.19 0.59 10.63
C TYR A 57 11.20 -0.37 10.00
N TYR A 58 9.97 -0.40 10.50
CA TYR A 58 8.90 -1.29 10.07
C TYR A 58 8.63 -1.18 8.56
N ASN A 59 8.64 0.04 8.03
CA ASN A 59 8.29 0.32 6.64
C ASN A 59 9.45 0.17 5.66
N ASN A 60 10.70 0.44 6.08
CA ASN A 60 11.84 0.52 5.17
C ASN A 60 12.83 -0.63 5.33
N PHE A 61 12.86 -1.32 6.48
CA PHE A 61 13.94 -2.25 6.80
C PHE A 61 13.43 -3.62 7.27
N ARG A 62 12.29 -3.69 7.97
CA ARG A 62 11.74 -4.95 8.48
C ARG A 62 11.20 -5.83 7.32
N PRO A 63 11.72 -7.06 7.11
CA PRO A 63 11.13 -7.99 6.16
C PRO A 63 9.83 -8.60 6.71
N HIS A 64 8.82 -8.78 5.85
CA HIS A 64 7.53 -9.35 6.24
C HIS A 64 7.24 -10.65 5.51
N GLN A 65 7.02 -11.74 6.25
CA GLN A 65 6.71 -13.06 5.67
C GLN A 65 5.46 -13.02 4.79
N ALA A 66 4.40 -12.30 5.21
CA ALA A 66 3.18 -12.14 4.42
C ALA A 66 3.41 -11.38 3.10
N LEU A 67 4.54 -10.70 2.94
CA LEU A 67 4.95 -9.98 1.73
C LEU A 67 6.08 -10.72 0.98
N GLY A 68 6.31 -12.00 1.27
CA GLY A 68 7.38 -12.78 0.65
C GLY A 68 8.78 -12.34 1.07
N GLY A 69 8.94 -11.84 2.29
CA GLY A 69 10.22 -11.35 2.82
C GLY A 69 10.57 -9.92 2.41
N LYS A 70 9.69 -9.23 1.68
CA LYS A 70 9.89 -7.82 1.30
C LYS A 70 9.54 -6.86 2.44
N THR A 71 10.11 -5.66 2.38
CA THR A 71 9.66 -4.53 3.20
C THR A 71 8.33 -3.99 2.65
N PRO A 72 7.52 -3.28 3.46
CA PRO A 72 6.29 -2.65 2.98
C PRO A 72 6.55 -1.67 1.84
N LYS A 73 7.66 -0.93 1.90
CA LYS A 73 8.08 0.01 0.84
C LYS A 73 8.36 -0.71 -0.48
N ASP A 74 9.13 -1.78 -0.46
CA ASP A 74 9.47 -2.53 -1.68
C ASP A 74 8.22 -3.18 -2.27
N PHE A 75 7.40 -3.80 -1.43
CA PHE A 75 6.13 -4.37 -1.86
C PHE A 75 5.22 -3.32 -2.52
N ALA A 76 5.14 -2.11 -1.96
CA ALA A 76 4.35 -1.03 -2.54
C ALA A 76 4.94 -0.51 -3.86
N ALA A 77 6.27 -0.50 -4.00
CA ALA A 77 6.95 -0.13 -5.24
C ALA A 77 6.66 -1.13 -6.35
N ASP A 78 6.76 -2.43 -6.06
CA ASP A 78 6.44 -3.51 -7.01
C ASP A 78 4.99 -3.41 -7.49
N LYS A 79 4.04 -3.20 -6.57
CA LYS A 79 2.63 -3.02 -6.92
C LYS A 79 2.39 -1.84 -7.87
N LYS A 80 3.12 -0.72 -7.70
CA LYS A 80 3.04 0.42 -8.62
C LYS A 80 3.62 0.08 -10.00
N THR A 81 4.67 -0.71 -10.05
CA THR A 81 5.27 -1.18 -11.31
C THR A 81 4.30 -2.10 -12.05
N ASP A 82 3.71 -3.08 -11.37
CA ASP A 82 2.71 -4.00 -11.94
C ASP A 82 1.52 -3.23 -12.54
N GLN A 83 1.04 -2.20 -11.83
CA GLN A 83 -0.05 -1.35 -12.29
C GLN A 83 0.31 -0.58 -13.56
N ARG A 84 1.49 0.03 -13.61
CA ARG A 84 1.98 0.75 -14.80
C ARG A 84 2.16 -0.18 -15.99
N ILE A 85 2.69 -1.38 -15.78
CA ILE A 85 2.86 -2.38 -16.85
C ILE A 85 1.49 -2.77 -17.41
N SER A 86 0.51 -2.99 -16.53
CA SER A 86 -0.86 -3.32 -16.93
C SER A 86 -1.51 -2.19 -17.75
N GLU A 87 -1.32 -0.94 -17.33
CA GLU A 87 -1.81 0.24 -18.04
C GLU A 87 -1.17 0.38 -19.43
N LEU A 88 0.16 0.21 -19.54
CA LEU A 88 0.87 0.25 -20.81
C LEU A 88 0.45 -0.89 -21.76
N ALA A 89 0.19 -2.09 -21.22
CA ALA A 89 -0.28 -3.23 -22.01
C ALA A 89 -1.68 -2.96 -22.59
N GLN A 90 -2.58 -2.37 -21.81
CA GLN A 90 -3.91 -1.99 -22.28
C GLN A 90 -3.84 -0.93 -23.38
N LEU A 91 -3.04 0.12 -23.19
CA LEU A 91 -2.85 1.17 -24.20
C LEU A 91 -2.30 0.63 -25.52
N ARG A 92 -1.37 -0.34 -25.45
CA ARG A 92 -0.86 -1.03 -26.66
C ARG A 92 -1.97 -1.83 -27.35
N ALA A 93 -2.72 -2.63 -26.60
CA ALA A 93 -3.81 -3.43 -27.15
C ALA A 93 -4.89 -2.57 -27.82
N ASP A 94 -5.25 -1.44 -27.19
CA ASP A 94 -6.21 -0.47 -27.73
C ASP A 94 -5.68 0.18 -29.02
N GLY A 95 -4.39 0.55 -29.04
CA GLY A 95 -3.73 1.09 -30.24
C GLY A 95 -3.71 0.12 -31.42
N GLU A 96 -3.41 -1.16 -31.18
CA GLU A 96 -3.44 -2.21 -32.21
C GLU A 96 -4.88 -2.45 -32.74
N ALA A 97 -5.89 -2.40 -31.85
CA ALA A 97 -7.29 -2.54 -32.24
C ALA A 97 -7.72 -1.39 -33.16
N ILE A 98 -7.30 -0.15 -32.87
CA ILE A 98 -7.57 1.02 -33.72
C ILE A 98 -6.94 0.86 -35.10
N GLN A 99 -5.69 0.39 -35.18
CA GLN A 99 -5.01 0.17 -36.47
C GLN A 99 -5.75 -0.89 -37.32
N LYS A 100 -6.18 -1.99 -36.71
CA LYS A 100 -6.94 -3.06 -37.42
C LYS A 100 -8.30 -2.58 -37.94
N LEU A 101 -8.97 -1.69 -37.21
CA LEU A 101 -10.22 -1.06 -37.67
C LEU A 101 -9.98 -0.11 -38.85
N HIS A 102 -8.89 0.67 -38.81
CA HIS A 102 -8.54 1.56 -39.90
C HIS A 102 -8.23 0.80 -41.20
N THR A 103 -7.47 -0.30 -41.13
CA THR A 103 -7.12 -1.09 -42.32
C THR A 103 -8.32 -1.85 -42.92
N ARG A 104 -9.29 -2.28 -42.10
CA ARG A 104 -10.52 -2.94 -42.58
C ARG A 104 -11.53 -1.99 -43.24
N SER A 105 -11.38 -0.67 -43.05
CA SER A 105 -12.23 0.34 -43.68
C SER A 105 -11.75 0.73 -45.09
N LEU A 106 -10.62 0.18 -45.54
CA LEU A 106 -9.99 0.46 -46.84
C LEU A 106 -10.15 -0.69 -47.85
N ASP A 107 -10.82 -1.77 -47.46
CA ASP A 107 -11.27 -2.90 -48.31
C ASP A 107 -12.78 -2.78 -48.59
#